data_AF-A0A8T5TK96-F1
#
_entry.id   AF-A0A8T5TK96-F1
#
_cell.length_a   1.000
_cell.length_b   1.000
_cell.length_c   1.000
_cell.angle_alpha   90.00
_cell.angle_beta   90.00
_cell.angle_gamma   90.00
#
_symmetry.space_group_name_H-M   'P 1'
#
loop_
_entity.id
_entity.type
_entity.pdbx_description
1 polymer ?
#
loop_
_entity_poly.entity_id
_entity_poly.type
_entity_poly.pdbx_seq_one_letter_code
_entity_poly.pdbx_strand_id
1 'polypeptide(L)'
;MNRLGLLSAILTSLTLFLPFIPIGIYFWNELTSTAEINSFIKLPVSLINFNDIQYFSWGILNQDSFNLWINNSSIAFIISFIFLSILSLLAIIFSLIGSTKTNLNGKRIMSYNFFALLFIILYTTLGFTIYSEEIFGIEFGLFEIFLYLDYGFYILLLNLILSIIAFIKHPIE
;
A
#
# COMPACT_ATOMS: atom_id res chain seq x y z
N MET A 1 -20.03 -0.02 16.24
CA MET A 1 -18.90 -0.43 15.35
C MET A 1 -18.34 0.78 14.63
N ASN A 2 -17.01 0.92 14.55
CA ASN A 2 -16.35 2.02 13.85
C ASN A 2 -16.12 1.67 12.36
N ARG A 3 -17.00 2.17 11.49
CA ARG A 3 -16.97 1.88 10.05
C ARG A 3 -15.69 2.37 9.35
N LEU A 4 -15.14 3.49 9.79
CA LEU A 4 -13.92 4.06 9.19
C LEU A 4 -12.70 3.20 9.49
N GLY A 5 -12.63 2.59 10.67
CA GLY A 5 -11.59 1.59 10.96
C GLY A 5 -11.73 0.34 10.10
N LEU A 6 -12.94 -0.17 9.90
CA LEU A 6 -13.13 -1.31 9.01
C LEU A 6 -12.68 -0.98 7.57
N LEU A 7 -13.01 0.21 7.07
CA LEU A 7 -12.55 0.67 5.76
C LEU A 7 -11.03 0.84 5.71
N SER A 8 -10.41 1.31 6.80
CA SER A 8 -8.95 1.39 6.92
C SER A 8 -8.29 0.00 6.82
N ALA A 9 -8.88 -1.03 7.43
CA ALA A 9 -8.39 -2.41 7.31
C ALA A 9 -8.44 -2.92 5.87
N ILE A 10 -9.53 -2.62 5.15
CA ILE A 10 -9.69 -2.98 3.74
C ILE A 10 -8.62 -2.31 2.90
N LEU A 11 -8.43 -0.99 3.03
CA LEU A 11 -7.42 -0.26 2.27
C LEU A 11 -6.00 -0.78 2.52
N THR A 12 -5.63 -1.04 3.78
CA THR A 12 -4.32 -1.64 4.10
C THR A 12 -4.17 -3.02 3.45
N SER A 13 -5.25 -3.80 3.41
CA SER A 13 -5.24 -5.13 2.76
C SER A 13 -5.08 -5.01 1.25
N LEU A 14 -5.70 -4.01 0.60
CA LEU A 14 -5.50 -3.75 -0.83
C LEU A 14 -4.04 -3.39 -1.13
N THR A 15 -3.46 -2.44 -0.39
CA THR A 15 -2.05 -2.01 -0.59
C THR A 15 -1.05 -3.10 -0.26
N LEU A 16 -1.40 -4.00 0.65
CA LEU A 16 -0.56 -5.15 0.96
C LEU A 16 -0.71 -6.21 -0.13
N PHE A 17 -1.88 -6.78 -0.34
CA PHE A 17 -2.02 -8.04 -1.08
C PHE A 17 -2.32 -7.91 -2.58
N LEU A 18 -2.73 -6.74 -3.07
CA LEU A 18 -3.14 -6.59 -4.47
C LEU A 18 -2.14 -5.72 -5.23
N PRO A 19 -1.32 -6.31 -6.12
CA PRO A 19 -0.46 -5.52 -7.01
C PRO A 19 -1.27 -4.73 -8.04
N PHE A 20 -2.47 -5.20 -8.41
CA PHE A 20 -3.34 -4.50 -9.34
C PHE A 20 -4.79 -4.50 -8.88
N ILE A 21 -5.46 -3.35 -8.99
CA ILE A 21 -6.91 -3.24 -8.83
C ILE A 21 -7.54 -3.16 -10.22
N PRO A 22 -8.45 -4.08 -10.58
CA PRO A 22 -9.20 -3.97 -11.82
C PRO A 22 -10.20 -2.81 -11.73
N ILE A 23 -10.16 -1.92 -12.70
CA ILE A 23 -11.12 -0.83 -12.91
C ILE A 23 -11.93 -1.16 -14.16
N GLY A 24 -13.23 -1.36 -13.96
CA GLY A 24 -14.12 -1.75 -15.04
C GLY A 24 -14.54 -0.56 -15.91
N ILE A 25 -14.13 -0.57 -17.18
CA ILE A 25 -14.92 -0.03 -18.29
C ILE A 25 -14.76 -1.00 -19.47
N TYR A 26 -15.88 -1.50 -19.99
CA TYR A 26 -15.92 -2.30 -21.21
C TYR A 26 -15.90 -1.35 -22.41
N PHE A 27 -14.97 -1.57 -23.34
CA PHE A 27 -15.14 -1.08 -24.71
C PHE A 27 -15.60 -2.25 -25.56
N TRP A 28 -16.87 -2.24 -25.95
CA TRP A 28 -17.36 -3.11 -27.01
C TRP A 28 -16.71 -2.64 -28.31
N ASN A 29 -15.87 -3.48 -28.92
CA ASN A 29 -15.27 -3.20 -30.21
C ASN A 29 -16.08 -3.92 -31.29
N GLU A 30 -16.84 -3.19 -32.10
CA GLU A 30 -17.68 -3.75 -33.18
C GLU A 30 -16.87 -4.31 -34.35
N LEU A 31 -15.54 -4.12 -34.36
CA LEU A 31 -14.68 -4.41 -35.51
C LEU A 31 -14.11 -5.84 -35.57
N THR A 32 -14.31 -6.69 -34.56
CA THR A 32 -13.82 -8.08 -34.57
C THR A 32 -14.98 -9.07 -34.54
N SER A 33 -15.08 -9.94 -35.56
CA SER A 33 -16.11 -10.98 -35.71
C SER A 33 -15.99 -12.13 -34.70
N THR A 34 -15.05 -12.04 -33.77
CA THR A 34 -14.96 -12.84 -32.56
C THR A 34 -15.22 -11.89 -31.39
N ALA A 35 -16.19 -12.23 -30.55
CA ALA A 35 -16.50 -11.51 -29.32
C ALA A 35 -15.34 -11.65 -28.31
N GLU A 36 -14.21 -11.00 -28.57
CA GLU A 36 -13.12 -10.87 -27.62
C GLU A 36 -13.41 -9.70 -26.68
N ILE A 37 -14.17 -9.99 -25.62
CA ILE A 37 -14.27 -9.10 -24.46
C ILE A 37 -12.94 -9.22 -23.71
N ASN A 38 -11.92 -8.47 -24.10
CA ASN A 38 -10.61 -8.55 -23.44
C ASN A 38 -9.93 -7.19 -23.34
N SER A 39 -10.22 -6.45 -22.26
CA SER A 39 -9.18 -5.89 -21.37
C SER A 39 -9.82 -5.05 -20.26
N PHE A 40 -9.68 -5.48 -19.01
CA PHE A 40 -9.89 -4.60 -17.86
C PHE A 40 -8.75 -3.57 -17.81
N ILE A 41 -9.06 -2.31 -17.54
CA ILE A 41 -8.02 -1.35 -17.13
C ILE A 41 -7.59 -1.78 -15.73
N LYS A 42 -6.32 -2.14 -15.55
CA LYS A 42 -5.76 -2.48 -14.24
C LYS A 42 -4.96 -1.27 -13.75
N LEU A 43 -5.25 -0.79 -12.55
CA LEU A 43 -4.38 0.18 -11.89
C LEU A 43 -3.34 -0.57 -11.04
N PRO A 44 -2.04 -0.33 -11.28
CA PRO A 44 -1.00 -0.83 -10.39
C PRO A 44 -1.10 -0.12 -9.04
N VAL A 45 -1.00 -0.88 -7.96
CA VAL A 45 -0.97 -0.37 -6.57
C VAL A 45 0.48 -0.32 -6.08
N SER A 46 1.40 0.08 -6.96
CA SER A 46 2.80 0.26 -6.61
C SER A 46 2.94 1.37 -5.59
N LEU A 47 3.92 1.22 -4.71
CA LEU A 47 4.33 2.28 -3.79
C LEU A 47 5.18 3.30 -4.53
N ILE A 48 6.09 2.82 -5.38
CA ILE A 48 7.10 3.62 -6.08
C ILE A 48 7.25 3.11 -7.52
N ASN A 49 7.49 4.01 -8.46
CA ASN A 49 7.79 3.71 -9.85
C ASN A 49 9.04 4.48 -10.29
N PHE A 50 10.06 3.75 -10.74
CA PHE A 50 11.35 4.31 -11.16
C PHE A 50 11.87 3.58 -12.39
N ASN A 51 12.21 4.30 -13.48
CA ASN A 51 12.73 3.72 -14.73
C ASN A 51 11.92 2.52 -15.26
N ASP A 52 10.59 2.66 -15.34
CA ASP A 52 9.63 1.61 -15.75
C ASP A 52 9.57 0.38 -14.82
N ILE A 53 10.18 0.49 -13.64
CA ILE A 53 10.15 -0.53 -12.60
C ILE A 53 9.17 -0.10 -11.51
N GLN A 54 8.15 -0.92 -11.26
CA GLN A 54 7.16 -0.68 -10.21
C GLN A 54 7.47 -1.50 -8.97
N TYR A 55 7.56 -0.82 -7.83
CA TYR A 55 7.88 -1.37 -6.53
C TYR A 55 6.62 -1.55 -5.71
N PHE A 56 6.40 -2.78 -5.26
CA PHE A 56 5.27 -3.17 -4.42
C PHE A 56 5.75 -3.64 -3.06
N SER A 57 4.82 -3.78 -2.14
CA SER A 57 5.07 -4.38 -0.83
C SER A 57 5.75 -5.76 -0.97
N TRP A 58 5.38 -6.60 -1.94
CA TRP A 58 5.84 -7.99 -2.09
C TRP A 58 6.84 -8.26 -3.21
N GLY A 59 7.10 -7.29 -4.08
CA GLY A 59 8.01 -7.52 -5.19
C GLY A 59 8.15 -6.32 -6.10
N ILE A 60 8.79 -6.58 -7.22
CA ILE A 60 9.02 -5.63 -8.29
C ILE A 60 8.33 -6.14 -9.54
N LEU A 61 7.66 -5.25 -10.27
CA LEU A 61 7.25 -5.50 -11.65
C LEU A 61 8.23 -4.79 -12.59
N ASN A 62 8.90 -5.57 -13.43
CA ASN A 62 9.58 -5.08 -14.62
C ASN A 62 8.69 -5.28 -15.84
N GLN A 63 9.08 -4.74 -17.00
CA GLN A 63 8.30 -4.73 -18.25
C GLN A 63 7.63 -6.08 -18.60
N ASP A 64 8.25 -7.22 -18.25
CA ASP A 64 7.76 -8.56 -18.63
C ASP A 64 7.36 -9.47 -17.45
N SER A 65 7.71 -9.13 -16.20
CA SER A 65 7.51 -10.07 -15.08
C SER A 65 7.41 -9.41 -13.70
N PHE A 66 6.57 -10.01 -12.85
CA PHE A 66 6.48 -9.71 -11.43
C PHE A 66 7.42 -10.63 -10.65
N ASN A 67 8.49 -10.07 -10.10
CA ASN A 67 9.48 -10.79 -9.30
C ASN A 67 9.25 -10.48 -7.82
N LEU A 68 8.96 -11.52 -7.03
CA LEU A 68 8.89 -11.39 -5.58
C LEU A 68 10.25 -10.98 -5.01
N TRP A 69 10.23 -10.25 -3.89
CA TRP A 69 11.45 -9.81 -3.22
C TRP A 69 12.40 -10.95 -2.85
N ILE A 70 11.85 -12.12 -2.52
CA ILE A 70 12.61 -13.32 -2.15
C ILE A 70 13.51 -13.81 -3.31
N ASN A 71 13.13 -13.53 -4.55
CA ASN A 71 13.90 -13.94 -5.73
C ASN A 71 15.02 -12.95 -6.09
N ASN A 72 15.05 -11.78 -5.45
CA ASN A 72 16.08 -10.76 -5.65
C ASN A 72 17.19 -10.92 -4.61
N SER A 73 18.45 -10.87 -5.05
CA SER A 73 19.61 -11.19 -4.21
C SER A 73 20.02 -10.09 -3.21
N SER A 74 19.37 -8.93 -3.21
CA SER A 74 19.73 -7.82 -2.31
C SER A 74 19.03 -7.96 -0.95
N ILE A 75 19.83 -8.11 0.11
CA ILE A 75 19.35 -8.26 1.50
C ILE A 75 18.45 -7.09 1.93
N ALA A 76 18.74 -5.86 1.47
CA ALA A 76 17.94 -4.67 1.75
C ALA A 76 16.47 -4.80 1.31
N PHE A 77 16.21 -5.48 0.20
CA PHE A 77 14.86 -5.72 -0.30
C PHE A 77 14.07 -6.68 0.57
N ILE A 78 14.71 -7.75 1.05
CA ILE A 78 14.09 -8.72 1.94
C ILE A 78 13.74 -8.06 3.28
N ILE A 79 14.62 -7.20 3.81
CA ILE A 79 14.37 -6.46 5.05
C ILE A 79 13.20 -5.49 4.87
N SER A 80 13.20 -4.71 3.78
CA SER A 80 12.12 -3.76 3.46
C SER A 80 10.77 -4.47 3.32
N PHE A 81 10.77 -5.62 2.64
CA PHE A 81 9.63 -6.51 2.50
C PHE A 81 9.08 -6.96 3.85
N ILE A 82 9.92 -7.56 4.70
CA ILE A 82 9.50 -8.09 6.00
C ILE A 82 8.96 -6.96 6.87
N PHE A 83 9.67 -5.83 6.92
CA PHE A 83 9.27 -4.70 7.74
C PHE A 83 7.92 -4.12 7.33
N LEU A 84 7.74 -3.81 6.04
CA LEU A 84 6.48 -3.28 5.51
C LEU A 84 5.32 -4.28 5.66
N SER A 85 5.59 -5.58 5.48
CA SER A 85 4.58 -6.63 5.62
C SER A 85 4.12 -6.78 7.06
N ILE A 86 5.04 -6.81 8.03
CA ILE A 86 4.70 -6.91 9.45
C ILE A 86 3.89 -5.69 9.89
N LEU A 87 4.33 -4.48 9.54
CA LEU A 87 3.59 -3.26 9.90
C LEU A 87 2.21 -3.22 9.25
N SER A 88 2.09 -3.62 8.00
CA SER A 88 0.79 -3.65 7.30
C SER A 88 -0.16 -4.67 7.90
N LEU A 89 0.33 -5.86 8.26
CA LEU A 89 -0.45 -6.88 8.98
C LEU A 89 -0.91 -6.38 10.35
N LEU A 90 -0.02 -5.73 11.11
CA LEU A 90 -0.36 -5.13 12.39
C LEU A 90 -1.43 -4.04 12.22
N ALA A 91 -1.30 -3.16 11.22
CA ALA A 91 -2.31 -2.15 10.90
C ALA A 91 -3.68 -2.79 10.59
N ILE A 92 -3.73 -3.86 9.79
CA ILE A 92 -4.97 -4.62 9.53
C ILE A 92 -5.56 -5.17 10.83
N ILE A 93 -4.75 -5.83 11.66
CA ILE A 93 -5.20 -6.44 12.93
C ILE A 93 -5.72 -5.37 13.88
N PHE A 94 -4.97 -4.28 14.09
CA PHE A 94 -5.38 -3.18 14.95
C PHE A 94 -6.66 -2.54 14.44
N SER A 95 -6.78 -2.32 13.14
CA SER A 95 -7.98 -1.71 12.59
C SER A 95 -9.22 -2.61 12.71
N LEU A 96 -9.09 -3.93 12.48
CA LEU A 96 -10.18 -4.88 12.67
C LEU A 96 -10.62 -4.98 14.14
N ILE A 97 -9.68 -5.22 15.05
CA ILE A 97 -9.98 -5.33 16.49
C ILE A 97 -10.49 -3.99 17.04
N GLY A 98 -9.85 -2.88 16.66
CA GLY A 98 -10.28 -1.54 17.02
C GLY A 98 -11.67 -1.23 16.49
N SER A 99 -12.05 -1.70 15.30
CA SER A 99 -13.35 -1.37 14.72
C SER A 99 -14.54 -2.02 15.43
N THR A 100 -14.31 -3.20 16.00
CA THR A 100 -15.33 -4.03 16.63
C THR A 100 -15.63 -3.63 18.07
N LYS A 101 -14.62 -3.12 18.80
CA LYS A 101 -14.77 -2.69 20.21
C LYS A 101 -15.20 -1.23 20.28
N THR A 102 -16.36 -0.93 20.88
CA THR A 102 -16.93 0.43 21.04
C THR A 102 -16.65 1.03 22.42
N ASN A 103 -15.41 0.89 22.91
CA ASN A 103 -15.01 1.35 24.25
C ASN A 103 -13.64 2.03 24.21
N LEU A 104 -13.16 2.52 25.36
CA LEU A 104 -11.84 3.16 25.48
C LEU A 104 -10.68 2.27 24.98
N ASN A 105 -10.78 0.96 25.16
CA ASN A 105 -9.76 0.03 24.66
C ASN A 105 -9.79 -0.05 23.12
N GLY A 106 -10.97 -0.10 22.50
CA GLY A 106 -11.12 -0.01 21.04
C GLY A 106 -10.51 1.26 20.47
N LYS A 107 -10.76 2.41 21.13
CA LYS A 107 -10.16 3.70 20.77
C LYS A 107 -8.63 3.67 20.85
N ARG A 108 -8.06 3.09 21.91
CA ARG A 108 -6.60 2.92 22.05
C ARG A 108 -6.03 2.05 20.93
N ILE A 109 -6.67 0.94 20.61
CA ILE A 109 -6.22 0.06 19.53
C ILE A 109 -6.26 0.80 18.17
N MET A 110 -7.26 1.65 17.92
CA MET A 110 -7.29 2.49 16.73
C MET A 110 -6.10 3.45 16.62
N SER A 111 -5.58 3.94 17.75
CA SER A 111 -4.36 4.76 17.73
C SER A 111 -3.14 3.96 17.26
N TYR A 112 -3.06 2.67 17.58
CA TYR A 112 -1.98 1.81 17.08
C TYR A 112 -2.08 1.56 15.57
N ASN A 113 -3.29 1.46 15.00
CA ASN A 113 -3.45 1.44 13.54
C ASN A 113 -2.90 2.71 12.90
N PHE A 114 -3.24 3.88 13.46
CA PHE A 114 -2.68 5.17 13.00
C PHE A 114 -1.14 5.18 13.04
N PHE A 115 -0.54 4.77 14.15
CA PHE A 115 0.93 4.73 14.25
C PHE A 115 1.57 3.74 13.28
N ALA A 116 0.97 2.56 13.08
CA ALA A 116 1.47 1.59 12.11
C ALA A 116 1.47 2.16 10.69
N LEU A 117 0.37 2.80 10.26
CA LEU A 117 0.28 3.47 8.96
C LEU A 117 1.27 4.63 8.83
N LEU A 118 1.45 5.42 9.90
CA LEU A 118 2.44 6.48 9.92
C LEU A 118 3.86 5.94 9.73
N PHE A 119 4.22 4.86 10.42
CA PHE A 119 5.54 4.24 10.26
C PHE A 119 5.76 3.68 8.87
N ILE A 120 4.75 3.09 8.23
CA ILE A 120 4.82 2.64 6.84
C ILE A 120 5.16 3.81 5.91
N ILE A 121 4.46 4.94 6.06
CA ILE A 121 4.66 6.15 5.23
C ILE A 121 6.04 6.76 5.47
N LEU A 122 6.46 6.86 6.73
CA LEU A 122 7.80 7.37 7.07
C LEU A 122 8.90 6.45 6.54
N TYR A 123 8.71 5.14 6.60
CA TYR A 123 9.67 4.18 6.06
C TYR A 123 9.76 4.26 4.54
N THR A 124 8.63 4.38 3.85
CA THR A 124 8.61 4.52 2.38
C THR A 124 9.17 5.86 1.90
N THR A 125 9.11 6.92 2.69
CA THR A 125 9.68 8.22 2.32
C THR A 125 11.15 8.34 2.73
N LEU A 126 11.48 8.11 4.00
CA LEU A 126 12.84 8.26 4.52
C LEU A 126 13.71 7.04 4.23
N GLY A 127 13.21 5.84 4.52
CA GLY A 127 13.96 4.60 4.33
C GLY A 127 14.32 4.42 2.86
N PHE A 128 13.36 4.64 1.97
CA PHE A 128 13.62 4.53 0.54
C PHE A 128 14.60 5.58 0.01
N THR A 129 14.59 6.80 0.56
CA THR A 129 15.62 7.80 0.26
C THR A 129 17.00 7.35 0.73
N ILE A 130 17.13 6.84 1.96
CA ILE A 130 18.42 6.40 2.53
C ILE A 130 18.98 5.16 1.81
N TYR A 131 18.13 4.18 1.52
CA TYR A 131 18.54 2.92 0.89
C TYR A 131 18.55 3.00 -0.64
N SER A 132 18.26 4.17 -1.22
CA SER A 132 18.15 4.34 -2.66
C SER A 132 19.42 3.96 -3.42
N GLU A 133 20.60 4.26 -2.88
CA GLU A 133 21.87 3.88 -3.52
C GLU A 133 22.03 2.35 -3.60
N GLU A 134 21.65 1.62 -2.54
CA GLU A 134 21.68 0.16 -2.54
C GLU A 134 20.59 -0.46 -3.44
N ILE A 135 19.46 0.24 -3.58
CA ILE A 135 18.28 -0.23 -4.32
C ILE A 135 18.40 0.07 -5.83
N PHE A 136 18.92 1.25 -6.18
CA PHE A 136 18.92 1.83 -7.53
C PHE A 136 20.31 2.20 -8.06
N GLY A 137 21.33 2.21 -7.21
CA GLY A 137 22.65 2.75 -7.56
C GLY A 137 22.67 4.28 -7.69
N ILE A 138 21.68 4.97 -7.11
CA ILE A 138 21.52 6.43 -7.20
C ILE A 138 21.07 6.95 -5.82
N GLU A 139 21.65 8.06 -5.36
CA GLU A 139 21.15 8.80 -4.21
C GLU A 139 19.98 9.70 -4.61
N PHE A 140 18.83 9.55 -3.97
CA PHE A 140 17.74 10.52 -4.09
C PHE A 140 17.84 11.64 -3.05
N GLY A 141 17.53 12.86 -3.45
CA GLY A 141 17.15 13.91 -2.52
C GLY A 141 15.81 13.61 -1.84
N LEU A 142 15.62 14.10 -0.60
CA LEU A 142 14.40 13.85 0.19
C LEU A 142 13.11 14.30 -0.52
N PHE A 143 13.18 15.35 -1.34
CA PHE A 143 12.03 15.82 -2.13
C PHE A 143 11.90 15.16 -3.50
N GLU A 144 12.97 14.56 -4.03
CA GLU A 144 12.95 13.92 -5.35
C GLU A 144 12.15 12.63 -5.32
N ILE A 145 12.12 11.94 -4.17
CA ILE A 145 11.34 10.71 -4.00
C ILE A 145 9.86 10.89 -4.34
N PHE A 146 9.30 12.09 -4.10
CA PHE A 146 7.89 12.38 -4.37
C PHE A 146 7.52 12.30 -5.85
N LEU A 147 8.49 12.46 -6.76
CA LEU A 147 8.29 12.32 -8.21
C LEU A 147 8.08 10.85 -8.63
N TYR A 148 8.50 9.92 -7.78
CA TYR A 148 8.48 8.48 -8.05
C TYR A 148 7.38 7.77 -7.25
N LEU A 149 6.62 8.47 -6.40
CA LEU A 149 5.51 7.87 -5.65
C LEU A 149 4.35 7.53 -6.56
N ASP A 150 3.80 6.33 -6.38
CA ASP A 150 2.73 5.79 -7.22
C ASP A 150 1.43 5.57 -6.40
N TYR A 151 0.36 5.11 -7.05
CA TYR A 151 -1.01 5.06 -6.50
C TYR A 151 -1.11 4.39 -5.12
N GLY A 152 -0.33 3.33 -4.87
CA GLY A 152 -0.30 2.62 -3.59
C GLY A 152 0.12 3.53 -2.43
N PHE A 153 1.07 4.44 -2.64
CA PHE A 153 1.47 5.41 -1.62
C PHE A 153 0.35 6.41 -1.31
N TYR A 154 -0.35 6.90 -2.33
CA TYR A 154 -1.50 7.80 -2.12
C TYR A 154 -2.68 7.10 -1.42
N ILE A 155 -2.88 5.80 -1.66
CA ILE A 155 -3.85 5.00 -0.91
C ILE A 155 -3.43 4.91 0.56
N LEU A 156 -2.14 4.72 0.87
CA LEU A 156 -1.65 4.74 2.25
C LEU A 156 -1.88 6.09 2.94
N LEU A 157 -1.63 7.21 2.24
CA LEU A 157 -1.93 8.55 2.76
C LEU A 157 -3.42 8.74 3.07
N LEU A 158 -4.29 8.36 2.14
CA LEU A 158 -5.74 8.41 2.35
C LEU A 158 -6.16 7.52 3.52
N ASN A 159 -5.56 6.34 3.65
CA ASN A 159 -5.79 5.42 4.75
C ASN A 159 -5.31 5.99 6.10
N LEU A 160 -4.19 6.70 6.13
CA LEU A 160 -3.72 7.42 7.31
C LEU A 160 -4.75 8.46 7.77
N ILE A 161 -5.28 9.28 6.85
CA ILE A 161 -6.32 10.26 7.15
C ILE A 161 -7.56 9.58 7.72
N LEU A 162 -8.01 8.48 7.12
CA LEU A 162 -9.14 7.71 7.62
C LEU A 162 -8.89 7.14 9.01
N SER A 163 -7.67 6.66 9.30
CA SER A 163 -7.30 6.15 10.62
C SER A 163 -7.38 7.23 11.71
N ILE A 164 -6.98 8.48 11.38
CA ILE A 164 -7.11 9.63 12.28
C ILE A 164 -8.58 9.90 12.57
N ILE A 165 -9.42 9.98 11.53
CA ILE A 165 -10.85 10.24 11.71
C ILE A 165 -11.51 9.10 12.48
N ALA A 166 -11.14 7.84 12.20
CA ALA A 166 -11.60 6.67 12.91
C ALA A 166 -11.24 6.73 14.40
N PHE A 167 -10.04 7.19 14.75
CA PHE A 167 -9.62 7.37 16.14
C PHE A 167 -10.41 8.50 16.83
N ILE A 168 -10.53 9.67 16.19
CA ILE A 168 -11.20 10.84 16.78
C ILE A 168 -12.69 10.55 17.01
N LYS A 169 -13.38 10.02 15.99
CA LYS A 169 -14.82 9.71 16.01
C LYS A 169 -15.12 8.31 16.52
N HIS A 170 -14.20 7.69 17.25
CA HIS A 170 -14.40 6.35 17.77
C HIS A 170 -15.60 6.34 18.76
N PRO A 171 -16.62 5.48 18.56
CA PRO A 171 -17.77 5.40 19.46
C PRO A 171 -17.34 4.84 20.82
N ILE A 172 -17.74 5.51 21.89
CA ILE A 172 -17.53 5.07 23.27
C ILE A 172 -18.93 4.92 23.87
N GLU A 173 -19.36 3.67 24.00
CA GLU A 173 -20.63 3.24 24.60
C GLU A 173 -20.38 2.60 25.98
#